data_AF-A0A9J6G690-F1
#
_entry.id   AF-A0A9J6G690-F1
#
_cell.length_a   1.000
_cell.length_b   1.000
_cell.length_c   1.000
_cell.angle_alpha   90.00
_cell.angle_beta   90.00
_cell.angle_gamma   90.00
#
_symmetry.space_group_name_H-M   'P 1'
#
loop_
_entity.id
_entity.type
_entity.pdbx_description
1 polymer ?
#
loop_
_entity_poly.entity_id
_entity_poly.type
_entity_poly.pdbx_seq_one_letter_code
_entity_poly.pdbx_strand_id
1 'polypeptide(L)'
;MEYADHRQISLADLPGLIEGAHRNFGLGHQFLKHVERTSMLLFIVDINGFRLNQTAVHRSAYETVMSLNKELEMYKEDLLTKPAILAVNKMDTEGAMDKYEELLERLERQDPSSLDEDIRPSNLVHFDDIIPIIARDAKNTLQIKQKIRTFIDIHMEEQRKTQDISFGPQSQDQGLI
;
A
#
# COMPACT_ATOMS: atom_id res chain seq x y z
N MET A 1 7.77 0.98 -16.08
CA MET A 1 7.44 2.31 -16.63
C MET A 1 8.72 3.12 -16.69
N GLU A 2 9.11 3.61 -17.86
CA GLU A 2 10.37 4.36 -18.07
C GLU A 2 10.13 5.87 -17.96
N TYR A 3 10.95 6.53 -17.13
CA TYR A 3 10.89 7.97 -16.91
C TYR A 3 11.93 8.70 -17.78
N ALA A 4 11.76 10.01 -17.96
CA ALA A 4 12.65 10.85 -18.78
C ALA A 4 14.11 10.90 -18.28
N ASP A 5 14.38 10.42 -17.06
CA ASP A 5 15.72 10.27 -16.48
C ASP A 5 16.22 8.83 -16.49
N HIS A 6 15.61 7.96 -17.31
CA HIS A 6 15.95 6.54 -17.47
C HIS A 6 15.75 5.66 -16.23
N ARG A 7 15.14 6.19 -15.14
CA ARG A 7 14.67 5.34 -14.03
C ARG A 7 13.45 4.54 -14.46
N GLN A 8 13.33 3.32 -13.94
CA GLN A 8 12.19 2.44 -14.21
C GLN A 8 11.51 2.02 -12.90
N ILE A 9 10.19 2.19 -12.84
CA ILE A 9 9.36 1.58 -11.79
C ILE A 9 8.70 0.34 -12.36
N SER A 10 8.84 -0.77 -11.65
CA SER A 10 8.11 -2.01 -11.91
C SER A 10 6.93 -2.11 -10.96
N LEU A 11 5.76 -2.42 -11.50
CA LEU A 11 4.55 -2.70 -10.73
C LEU A 11 4.37 -4.22 -10.72
N ALA A 12 4.11 -4.78 -9.54
CA ALA A 12 3.73 -6.17 -9.38
C ALA A 12 2.37 -6.20 -8.69
N ASP A 13 1.38 -6.81 -9.35
CA ASP A 13 0.07 -7.03 -8.73
C ASP A 13 0.17 -8.10 -7.66
N LEU A 14 -0.55 -7.95 -6.55
CA LEU A 14 -0.74 -8.96 -5.50
C LEU A 14 -2.01 -9.79 -5.81
N PRO A 15 -1.94 -10.91 -6.55
CA PRO A 15 -3.11 -11.77 -6.72
C PRO A 15 -3.39 -12.49 -5.39
N GLY A 16 -4.65 -12.56 -4.98
CA GLY A 16 -5.05 -13.45 -3.89
C GLY A 16 -5.46 -12.80 -2.56
N LEU A 17 -5.48 -11.47 -2.44
CA LEU A 17 -5.86 -10.76 -1.21
C LEU A 17 -7.33 -10.34 -1.22
N ILE A 18 -8.27 -11.19 -1.63
CA ILE A 18 -9.69 -11.03 -1.29
C ILE A 18 -10.25 -12.44 -1.17
N GLU A 19 -11.19 -12.68 -0.26
CA GLU A 19 -11.91 -13.96 -0.13
C GLU A 19 -12.32 -14.53 -1.50
N GLY A 20 -11.96 -15.79 -1.78
CA GLY A 20 -12.21 -16.48 -3.05
C GLY A 20 -11.07 -16.43 -4.07
N ALA A 21 -10.07 -15.56 -3.91
CA ALA A 21 -8.89 -15.53 -4.80
C ALA A 21 -7.83 -16.61 -4.43
N HIS A 22 -7.96 -17.22 -3.26
CA HIS A 22 -7.12 -18.29 -2.72
C HIS A 22 -7.36 -19.70 -3.31
N ARG A 23 -8.17 -19.84 -4.37
CA ARG A 23 -8.36 -21.12 -5.08
C ARG A 23 -7.35 -21.40 -6.20
N ASN A 24 -6.29 -20.60 -6.35
CA ASN A 24 -5.21 -20.88 -7.29
C ASN A 24 -3.99 -21.48 -6.58
N PHE A 25 -3.95 -22.81 -6.62
CA PHE A 25 -2.77 -23.66 -6.42
C PHE A 25 -1.55 -23.10 -7.20
N GLY A 26 -0.39 -22.99 -6.54
CA GLY A 26 0.92 -23.09 -7.22
C GLY A 26 1.81 -21.84 -7.39
N LEU A 27 1.42 -20.65 -6.95
CA LEU A 27 2.25 -19.42 -7.14
C LEU A 27 3.20 -19.07 -5.97
N GLY A 28 3.11 -19.84 -4.88
CA GLY A 28 3.46 -19.42 -3.51
C GLY A 28 4.93 -19.37 -3.09
N HIS A 29 5.92 -19.22 -3.97
CA HIS A 29 7.31 -18.97 -3.49
C HIS A 29 8.08 -17.96 -4.33
N GLN A 30 7.92 -17.97 -5.67
CA GLN A 30 8.52 -16.93 -6.52
C GLN A 30 7.77 -15.61 -6.39
N PHE A 31 6.43 -15.64 -6.43
CA PHE A 31 5.60 -14.44 -6.29
C PHE A 31 5.85 -13.73 -4.94
N LEU A 32 5.95 -14.53 -3.88
CA LEU A 32 6.19 -14.11 -2.51
C LEU A 32 7.51 -13.34 -2.32
N LYS A 33 8.59 -13.82 -2.94
CA LYS A 33 9.88 -13.13 -2.93
C LYS A 33 9.88 -11.81 -3.72
N HIS A 34 8.90 -11.56 -4.60
CA HIS A 34 8.81 -10.28 -5.29
C HIS A 34 8.20 -9.20 -4.39
N VAL A 35 7.17 -9.54 -3.62
CA VAL A 35 6.53 -8.61 -2.66
C VAL A 35 7.52 -8.17 -1.59
N GLU A 36 8.35 -9.09 -1.09
CA GLU A 36 9.40 -8.74 -0.13
C GLU A 36 10.44 -7.77 -0.71
N ARG A 37 10.67 -7.80 -2.03
CA ARG A 37 11.62 -6.93 -2.74
C ARG A 37 11.03 -5.61 -3.23
N THR A 38 9.72 -5.38 -3.09
CA THR A 38 9.16 -4.07 -3.44
C THR A 38 9.63 -3.02 -2.45
N SER A 39 9.93 -1.81 -2.95
CA SER A 39 10.35 -0.69 -2.11
C SER A 39 9.17 -0.01 -1.40
N MET A 40 7.95 -0.16 -1.93
CA MET A 40 6.73 0.41 -1.36
C MET A 40 5.52 -0.45 -1.69
N LEU A 41 4.39 -0.13 -1.05
CA LEU A 41 3.08 -0.68 -1.32
C LEU A 41 2.15 0.41 -1.89
N LEU A 42 1.30 0.02 -2.83
CA LEU A 42 0.24 0.88 -3.37
C LEU A 42 -1.09 0.14 -3.19
N PHE A 43 -1.91 0.65 -2.29
CA PHE A 43 -3.27 0.19 -2.10
C PHE A 43 -4.15 0.93 -3.09
N ILE A 44 -5.01 0.22 -3.81
CA ILE A 44 -5.99 0.83 -4.72
C ILE A 44 -7.37 0.35 -4.30
N VAL A 45 -8.22 1.27 -3.88
CA VAL A 45 -9.59 0.97 -3.45
C VAL A 45 -10.61 1.78 -4.23
N ASP A 46 -11.81 1.24 -4.38
CA ASP A 46 -12.94 1.97 -4.96
C ASP A 46 -13.66 2.74 -3.86
N ILE A 47 -13.91 4.04 -4.05
CA ILE A 47 -14.62 4.87 -3.07
C ILE A 47 -16.03 4.37 -2.80
N ASN A 48 -16.63 3.65 -3.75
CA ASN A 48 -17.96 3.07 -3.59
C ASN A 48 -17.94 1.72 -2.88
N GLY A 49 -16.77 1.28 -2.41
CA GLY A 49 -16.60 -0.03 -1.81
C GLY A 49 -16.50 -1.15 -2.83
N PHE A 50 -16.49 -2.38 -2.32
CA PHE A 50 -16.28 -3.59 -3.10
C PHE A 50 -17.34 -4.65 -2.76
N ARG A 51 -17.74 -5.41 -3.78
CA ARG A 51 -18.54 -6.62 -3.60
C ARG A 51 -18.12 -7.64 -4.65
N LEU A 52 -17.70 -8.83 -4.21
CA LEU A 52 -17.17 -9.86 -5.12
C LEU A 52 -18.23 -10.42 -6.08
N ASN A 53 -19.44 -10.65 -5.56
CA ASN A 53 -20.56 -11.19 -6.32
C ASN A 53 -21.89 -10.75 -5.67
N GLN A 54 -23.01 -11.06 -6.31
CA GLN A 54 -24.33 -10.58 -5.85
C GLN A 54 -24.71 -11.08 -4.44
N THR A 55 -24.18 -12.23 -4.02
CA THR A 55 -24.45 -12.85 -2.71
C THR A 55 -23.47 -12.43 -1.61
N ALA A 56 -22.32 -11.83 -1.98
CA ALA A 56 -21.31 -11.39 -1.03
C ALA A 56 -21.74 -10.11 -0.32
N VAL A 57 -21.27 -9.96 0.93
CA VAL A 57 -21.42 -8.71 1.69
C VAL A 57 -20.74 -7.58 0.93
N HIS A 58 -21.40 -6.43 0.89
CA HIS A 58 -20.77 -5.21 0.38
C HIS A 58 -19.87 -4.63 1.46
N ARG A 59 -18.60 -4.44 1.13
CA ARG A 59 -17.64 -3.77 2.00
C ARG A 59 -17.46 -2.33 1.52
N SER A 60 -17.56 -1.38 2.42
CA SER A 60 -17.19 0.02 2.20
C SER A 60 -15.72 0.16 1.78
N ALA A 61 -15.32 1.36 1.37
CA ALA A 61 -13.92 1.65 1.05
C ALA A 61 -13.01 1.37 2.27
N TYR A 62 -13.41 1.79 3.47
CA TYR A 62 -12.66 1.53 4.71
C TYR A 62 -12.54 0.03 5.01
N GLU A 63 -13.65 -0.71 4.98
CA GLU A 63 -13.62 -2.17 5.19
C GLU A 63 -12.76 -2.89 4.15
N THR A 64 -12.73 -2.38 2.92
CA THR A 64 -11.84 -2.90 1.87
C THR A 64 -10.37 -2.66 2.21
N VAL A 65 -9.99 -1.46 2.67
CA VAL A 65 -8.64 -1.17 3.14
C VAL A 65 -8.25 -2.09 4.30
N MET A 66 -9.14 -2.29 5.27
CA MET A 66 -8.90 -3.13 6.44
C MET A 66 -8.77 -4.61 6.09
N SER A 67 -9.59 -5.11 5.15
CA SER A 67 -9.45 -6.45 4.59
C SER A 67 -8.07 -6.64 3.95
N LEU A 68 -7.65 -5.70 3.08
CA LEU A 68 -6.33 -5.76 2.44
C LEU A 68 -5.20 -5.71 3.46
N ASN A 69 -5.33 -4.88 4.49
CA ASN A 69 -4.40 -4.82 5.61
C ASN A 69 -4.33 -6.16 6.34
N LYS A 70 -5.48 -6.78 6.65
CA LYS A 70 -5.54 -8.06 7.36
C LYS A 70 -4.85 -9.15 6.57
N GLU A 71 -5.05 -9.21 5.27
CA GLU A 71 -4.43 -10.25 4.45
C GLU A 71 -2.92 -10.02 4.30
N LEU A 72 -2.49 -8.77 4.19
CA LEU A 72 -1.07 -8.43 4.21
C LEU A 72 -0.41 -8.83 5.54
N GLU A 73 -1.11 -8.61 6.66
CA GLU A 73 -0.70 -9.04 8.00
C GLU A 73 -0.60 -10.58 8.09
N MET A 74 -1.66 -11.29 7.68
CA MET A 74 -1.70 -12.76 7.67
C MET A 74 -0.61 -13.36 6.79
N TYR A 75 -0.21 -12.64 5.75
CA TYR A 75 0.89 -13.02 4.89
C TYR A 75 2.24 -12.84 5.59
N LYS A 76 2.55 -11.60 6.01
CA LYS A 76 3.78 -11.26 6.74
C LYS A 76 3.64 -9.87 7.37
N GLU A 77 3.60 -9.84 8.69
CA GLU A 77 3.47 -8.61 9.49
C GLU A 77 4.51 -7.54 9.15
N ASP A 78 5.77 -7.92 8.88
CA ASP A 78 6.83 -6.98 8.49
C ASP A 78 6.49 -6.13 7.26
N LEU A 79 5.61 -6.60 6.37
CA LEU A 79 5.20 -5.84 5.19
C LEU A 79 4.35 -4.62 5.54
N LEU A 80 3.68 -4.61 6.69
CA LEU A 80 2.90 -3.46 7.16
C LEU A 80 3.78 -2.25 7.49
N THR A 81 5.08 -2.48 7.72
CA THR A 81 6.06 -1.42 7.97
C THR A 81 6.59 -0.79 6.69
N LYS A 82 6.24 -1.33 5.52
CA LYS A 82 6.70 -0.77 4.26
C LYS A 82 6.01 0.57 3.98
N PRO A 83 6.72 1.51 3.34
CA PRO A 83 6.13 2.75 2.85
C PRO A 83 4.90 2.45 2.00
N ALA A 84 3.79 3.12 2.23
CA ALA A 84 2.52 2.78 1.61
C ALA A 84 1.71 4.01 1.20
N ILE A 85 1.13 3.94 0.00
CA ILE A 85 0.18 4.95 -0.50
C ILE A 85 -1.18 4.31 -0.69
N LEU A 86 -2.25 5.02 -0.35
CA LEU A 86 -3.62 4.66 -0.67
C LEU A 86 -4.14 5.50 -1.84
N ALA A 87 -4.38 4.87 -2.99
CA ALA A 87 -5.07 5.47 -4.11
C ALA A 87 -6.57 5.16 -4.05
N VAL A 88 -7.40 6.18 -3.88
CA VAL A 88 -8.85 6.07 -3.78
C VAL A 88 -9.48 6.39 -5.13
N ASN A 89 -9.97 5.37 -5.82
CA ASN A 89 -10.46 5.45 -7.19
C ASN A 89 -11.97 5.74 -7.28
N LYS A 90 -12.40 6.15 -8.48
CA LYS A 90 -13.77 6.51 -8.85
C LYS A 90 -14.31 7.75 -8.15
N MET A 91 -13.43 8.73 -7.91
CA MET A 91 -13.79 10.02 -7.31
C MET A 91 -14.71 10.90 -8.17
N ASP A 92 -15.08 10.42 -9.36
CA ASP A 92 -16.07 11.02 -10.26
C ASP A 92 -17.53 10.64 -9.92
N THR A 93 -17.77 9.70 -9.02
CA THR A 93 -19.13 9.22 -8.72
C THR A 93 -19.89 10.14 -7.76
N GLU A 94 -21.21 10.10 -7.82
CA GLU A 94 -22.07 10.83 -6.89
C GLU A 94 -21.80 10.43 -5.44
N GLY A 95 -21.70 11.43 -4.55
CA GLY A 95 -21.38 11.24 -3.13
C GLY A 95 -19.95 10.75 -2.87
N ALA A 96 -19.05 10.74 -3.86
CA ALA A 96 -17.67 10.29 -3.67
C ALA A 96 -16.92 11.14 -2.64
N MET A 97 -17.14 12.47 -2.62
CA MET A 97 -16.45 13.35 -1.68
C MET A 97 -16.86 13.08 -0.22
N ASP A 98 -18.16 12.94 0.04
CA ASP A 98 -18.67 12.65 1.39
C ASP A 98 -18.13 11.31 1.92
N LYS A 99 -18.15 10.26 1.08
CA LYS A 99 -17.56 8.95 1.41
C LYS A 99 -16.05 9.04 1.63
N TYR A 100 -15.37 9.94 0.92
CA TYR A 100 -13.92 10.11 1.03
C TYR A 100 -13.56 10.79 2.34
N GLU A 101 -14.32 11.80 2.76
CA GLU A 101 -14.19 12.42 4.08
C GLU A 101 -14.44 11.40 5.20
N GLU A 102 -15.49 10.58 5.09
CA GLU A 102 -15.74 9.48 6.04
C GLU A 102 -14.56 8.49 6.09
N LEU A 103 -14.02 8.11 4.93
CA LEU A 103 -12.86 7.22 4.85
C LEU A 103 -11.65 7.82 5.58
N LEU A 104 -11.34 9.10 5.34
CA LEU A 104 -10.23 9.79 6.00
C LEU A 104 -10.42 9.85 7.52
N GLU A 105 -11.62 10.22 7.99
CA GLU A 105 -11.93 10.27 9.41
C GLU A 105 -11.76 8.90 10.08
N ARG A 106 -12.22 7.83 9.44
CA ARG A 106 -12.07 6.47 9.97
C ARG A 106 -10.61 6.01 9.99
N LEU A 107 -9.82 6.35 8.96
CA LEU A 107 -8.39 6.05 8.93
C LEU A 107 -7.61 6.83 9.99
N GLU A 108 -7.96 8.09 10.25
CA GLU A 108 -7.34 8.91 11.28
C GLU A 108 -7.61 8.38 12.70
N ARG A 109 -8.82 7.87 12.94
CA ARG A 109 -9.19 7.24 14.22
C ARG A 109 -8.38 5.99 14.54
N GLN A 110 -7.87 5.29 13.52
CA GLN A 110 -7.05 4.07 13.67
C GLN A 110 -7.69 3.01 14.58
N ASP A 111 -9.01 2.89 14.56
CA ASP A 111 -9.76 1.97 15.41
C ASP A 111 -10.57 0.95 14.57
N PRO A 112 -10.05 -0.28 14.40
CA PRO A 112 -10.75 -1.34 13.68
C PRO A 112 -11.69 -2.15 14.59
N SER A 113 -11.87 -1.80 15.88
CA SER A 113 -12.64 -2.60 16.85
C SER A 113 -14.12 -2.79 16.49
N SER A 114 -14.67 -1.94 15.63
CA SER A 114 -16.04 -2.02 15.12
C SER A 114 -16.22 -2.99 13.95
N LEU A 115 -15.13 -3.50 13.34
CA LEU A 115 -15.17 -4.35 12.15
C LEU A 115 -15.37 -5.82 12.47
N ASP A 116 -15.94 -6.61 11.57
CA ASP A 116 -16.01 -8.05 11.74
C ASP A 116 -14.61 -8.69 11.87
N GLU A 117 -14.51 -9.80 12.61
CA GLU A 117 -13.23 -10.45 12.94
C GLU A 117 -12.45 -10.92 11.69
N ASP A 118 -13.16 -11.28 10.62
CA ASP A 118 -12.58 -11.73 9.34
C ASP A 118 -11.77 -10.64 8.63
N ILE A 119 -12.12 -9.37 8.83
CA ILE A 119 -11.46 -8.22 8.19
C ILE A 119 -10.73 -7.31 9.18
N ARG A 120 -10.61 -7.71 10.45
CA ARG A 120 -10.01 -6.89 11.50
C ARG A 120 -8.50 -7.17 11.64
N PRO A 121 -7.61 -6.26 11.17
CA PRO A 121 -6.16 -6.39 11.40
C PRO A 121 -5.79 -6.16 12.85
N SER A 122 -4.71 -6.79 13.30
CA SER A 122 -4.13 -6.53 14.62
C SER A 122 -3.24 -5.28 14.57
N ASN A 123 -2.51 -5.08 13.47
CA ASN A 123 -1.67 -3.91 13.21
C ASN A 123 -2.11 -3.19 11.95
N LEU A 124 -2.10 -1.86 11.98
CA LEU A 124 -2.51 -1.03 10.84
C LEU A 124 -1.31 -0.61 9.97
N VAL A 125 -1.52 -0.61 8.66
CA VAL A 125 -0.63 0.03 7.69
C VAL A 125 -0.70 1.53 7.90
N HIS A 126 0.46 2.16 7.99
CA HIS A 126 0.57 3.61 7.90
C HIS A 126 0.61 4.03 6.43
N PHE A 127 -0.32 4.90 6.02
CA PHE A 127 -0.29 5.48 4.68
C PHE A 127 0.40 6.84 4.71
N ASP A 128 1.48 6.97 3.95
CA ASP A 128 2.24 8.20 3.83
C ASP A 128 1.51 9.25 2.97
N ASP A 129 0.67 8.82 2.03
CA ASP A 129 -0.20 9.68 1.23
C ASP A 129 -1.50 8.96 0.87
N ILE A 130 -2.61 9.70 0.82
CA ILE A 130 -3.92 9.22 0.39
C ILE A 130 -4.35 10.09 -0.79
N ILE A 131 -4.45 9.47 -1.96
CA ILE A 131 -4.58 10.17 -3.24
C ILE A 131 -5.94 9.84 -3.87
N PRO A 132 -6.85 10.82 -4.00
CA PRO A 132 -8.08 10.64 -4.76
C PRO A 132 -7.75 10.60 -6.26
N ILE A 133 -8.23 9.56 -6.96
CA ILE A 133 -7.99 9.37 -8.39
C ILE A 133 -9.26 9.04 -9.18
N ILE A 134 -9.20 9.32 -10.48
CA ILE A 134 -10.17 8.88 -11.48
C ILE A 134 -9.39 8.09 -12.52
N ALA A 135 -9.33 6.76 -12.38
CA ALA A 135 -8.46 5.92 -13.22
C ALA A 135 -8.80 5.97 -14.73
N ARG A 136 -10.06 6.28 -15.07
CA ARG A 136 -10.51 6.46 -16.47
C ARG A 136 -10.04 7.78 -17.10
N ASP A 137 -9.51 8.72 -16.31
CA ASP A 137 -8.96 9.98 -16.79
C ASP A 137 -7.42 9.89 -16.88
N ALA A 138 -6.92 9.86 -18.11
CA ALA A 138 -5.50 9.77 -18.41
C ALA A 138 -4.67 10.95 -17.84
N LYS A 139 -5.29 12.13 -17.63
CA LYS A 139 -4.61 13.29 -17.02
C LYS A 139 -4.37 13.06 -15.52
N ASN A 140 -5.33 12.44 -14.83
CA ASN A 140 -5.21 12.11 -13.41
C ASN A 140 -4.17 10.99 -13.19
N THR A 141 -4.07 10.04 -14.13
CA THR A 141 -3.02 8.99 -14.10
C THR A 141 -1.60 9.57 -14.17
N LEU A 142 -1.39 10.72 -14.81
CA LEU A 142 -0.07 11.37 -14.86
C LEU A 142 0.33 11.97 -13.51
N GLN A 143 -0.63 12.51 -12.76
CA GLN A 143 -0.39 13.09 -11.43
C GLN A 143 0.00 12.01 -10.42
N ILE A 144 -0.70 10.87 -10.41
CA ILE A 144 -0.32 9.76 -9.53
C ILE A 144 1.06 9.19 -9.90
N LYS A 145 1.40 9.12 -11.19
CA LYS A 145 2.74 8.72 -11.64
C LYS A 145 3.86 9.63 -11.11
N GLN A 146 3.60 10.93 -11.04
CA GLN A 146 4.53 11.91 -10.47
C GLN A 146 4.61 11.78 -8.95
N LYS A 147 3.47 11.67 -8.25
CA LYS A 147 3.43 11.48 -6.80
C LYS A 147 4.14 10.19 -6.35
N ILE A 148 3.85 9.06 -6.99
CA ILE A 148 4.52 7.78 -6.73
C ILE A 148 6.03 7.92 -6.93
N ARG A 149 6.47 8.60 -8.00
CA ARG A 149 7.90 8.81 -8.25
C ARG A 149 8.55 9.65 -7.16
N THR A 150 7.99 10.81 -6.84
CA THR A 150 8.51 11.68 -5.78
C THR A 150 8.60 10.92 -4.45
N PHE A 151 7.58 10.12 -4.14
CA PHE A 151 7.54 9.32 -2.94
C PHE A 151 8.65 8.27 -2.89
N ILE A 152 8.84 7.51 -3.98
CA ILE A 152 9.93 6.52 -4.08
C ILE A 152 11.28 7.19 -3.96
N ASP A 153 11.48 8.33 -4.63
CA ASP A 153 12.75 9.04 -4.61
C ASP A 153 13.11 9.50 -3.18
N ILE A 154 12.14 10.05 -2.43
CA ILE A 154 12.33 10.44 -1.01
C ILE A 154 12.70 9.22 -0.16
N HIS A 155 11.91 8.15 -0.24
CA HIS A 155 12.12 6.97 0.58
C HIS A 155 13.43 6.23 0.24
N MET A 156 13.83 6.18 -1.03
CA MET A 156 15.12 5.61 -1.44
C MET A 156 16.30 6.42 -0.89
N GLU A 157 16.19 7.75 -0.86
CA GLU A 157 17.22 8.61 -0.25
C GLU A 157 17.32 8.43 1.27
N GLU A 158 16.19 8.30 1.96
CA GLU A 158 16.16 8.07 3.42
C GLU A 158 16.73 6.71 3.80
N GLN A 159 16.44 5.65 3.04
CA GLN A 159 17.04 4.33 3.26
C GLN A 159 18.55 4.34 3.03
N ARG A 160 19.03 5.08 2.01
CA ARG A 160 20.48 5.21 1.73
C ARG A 160 21.20 5.95 2.85
N LYS A 161 20.63 7.07 3.33
CA LYS A 161 21.18 7.83 4.46
C LYS A 161 21.20 6.99 5.75
N THR A 162 20.14 6.23 6.02
CA THR A 162 20.06 5.38 7.22
C THR A 162 21.09 4.24 7.19
N GLN A 163 21.35 3.65 6.00
CA GLN A 163 22.42 2.66 5.84
C GLN A 163 23.81 3.29 5.98
N ASP A 164 24.08 4.44 5.36
CA ASP A 164 25.39 5.11 5.45
C ASP A 164 25.75 5.52 6.90
N ILE A 165 24.76 5.87 7.73
CA ILE A 165 24.97 6.16 9.17
C ILE A 165 25.30 4.87 9.96
N SER A 166 24.75 3.72 9.58
CA SER A 166 25.04 2.42 10.22
C SER A 166 26.44 1.88 9.93
N PHE A 167 27.11 2.38 8.88
CA PHE A 167 28.50 2.05 8.52
C PHE A 167 29.50 3.18 8.83
N GLY A 168 29.10 4.18 9.64
CA GLY A 168 30.02 5.22 10.13
C GLY A 168 31.24 4.63 10.84
N PRO A 169 32.43 5.24 10.72
CA PRO A 169 33.69 4.57 10.99
C PRO A 169 33.74 4.03 12.41
N GLN A 170 33.89 2.71 12.55
CA GLN A 170 34.49 2.15 13.76
C GLN A 170 35.86 2.80 13.86
N SER A 171 36.01 3.71 14.82
CA SER A 171 37.29 4.30 15.20
C SER A 171 38.25 3.15 15.48
N GLN A 172 39.08 2.81 14.49
CA GLN A 172 40.34 2.14 14.73
C GLN A 172 41.23 3.18 15.41
N ASP A 173 41.09 3.28 16.72
CA ASP A 173 42.15 3.82 17.54
C ASP A 173 43.23 2.72 17.63
N GLN A 174 44.27 2.91 16.82
CA GLN A 174 45.54 2.20 16.85
C GLN A 174 46.17 2.49 18.23
N GLY A 175 46.50 1.51 19.07
CA GLY A 175 47.73 0.71 18.97
C GLY A 175 48.84 1.28 19.88
N LEU A 176 49.42 0.42 20.74
CA LEU A 176 50.72 0.55 21.45
C LEU A 176 50.86 1.77 22.38
N ILE A 177 51.17 1.66 23.69
CA ILE A 177 52.21 0.90 24.42
C ILE A 177 51.72 0.73 25.86
#